data_AF-A0A7S0NV93-F1
#
_entry.id   AF-A0A7S0NV93-F1
#
_cell.length_a   1.000
_cell.length_b   1.000
_cell.length_c   1.000
_cell.angle_alpha   90.00
_cell.angle_beta   90.00
_cell.angle_gamma   90.00
#
_symmetry.space_group_name_H-M   'P 1'
#
loop_
_entity.id
_entity.type
_entity.pdbx_description
1 polymer ?
#
loop_
_entity_poly.entity_id
_entity_poly.type
_entity_poly.pdbx_seq_one_letter_code
_entity_poly.pdbx_strand_id
1 'polypeptide(L)'
;SLVTLFIYIFTKLSVSVFSGATVLHSVFGWSRFAAAAGLVVLTAAYTALGGLAAVIFTDLAQSAVLLSGALCMTVIALSKVGGYSELMSSPPDDLNDEEW
;
A
#
# COMPACT_ATOMS: atom_id res chain seq x y z
N SER A 1 21.10 -6.80 -12.83
CA SER A 1 21.12 -5.89 -11.67
C SER A 1 20.66 -4.48 -12.01
N LEU A 2 21.33 -3.73 -12.90
CA LEU A 2 20.91 -2.35 -13.24
C LEU A 2 19.56 -2.26 -13.96
N VAL A 3 19.33 -3.14 -14.95
CA VAL A 3 18.04 -3.20 -15.68
C VAL A 3 16.88 -3.48 -14.73
N THR A 4 17.05 -4.43 -13.81
CA THR A 4 16.05 -4.77 -12.79
C THR A 4 15.80 -3.61 -11.82
N LEU A 5 16.85 -2.94 -11.35
CA LEU A 5 16.71 -1.76 -10.49
C LEU A 5 15.92 -0.66 -11.21
N PHE A 6 16.26 -0.38 -12.46
CA PHE A 6 15.58 0.62 -13.29
C PHE A 6 14.09 0.27 -13.48
N ILE A 7 13.80 -0.97 -13.86
CA ILE A 7 12.42 -1.45 -14.01
C ILE A 7 11.67 -1.38 -12.67
N TYR A 8 12.32 -1.74 -11.56
CA TYR A 8 11.68 -1.71 -10.24
C TYR A 8 11.31 -0.29 -9.82
N ILE A 9 12.23 0.67 -9.98
CA ILE A 9 11.98 2.10 -9.73
C ILE A 9 10.83 2.57 -10.61
N PHE A 10 10.88 2.35 -11.92
CA PHE A 10 9.82 2.81 -12.82
C PHE A 10 8.46 2.19 -12.49
N THR A 11 8.37 0.86 -12.41
CA THR A 11 7.09 0.18 -12.24
C THR A 11 6.51 0.39 -10.84
N LYS A 12 7.31 0.19 -9.78
CA LYS A 12 6.78 0.27 -8.40
C LYS A 12 6.54 1.70 -7.95
N LEU A 13 7.44 2.64 -8.26
CA LEU A 13 7.21 4.04 -7.88
C LEU A 13 6.04 4.63 -8.66
N SER A 14 5.89 4.32 -9.96
CA SER A 14 4.74 4.80 -10.74
C SER A 14 3.42 4.32 -10.15
N VAL A 15 3.31 3.04 -9.76
CA VAL A 15 2.11 2.50 -9.11
C VAL A 15 1.83 3.21 -7.78
N SER A 16 2.87 3.46 -6.98
CA SER A 16 2.73 4.17 -5.70
C SER A 16 2.22 5.61 -5.88
N VAL A 17 2.84 6.38 -6.79
CA VAL A 17 2.43 7.77 -7.08
C VAL A 17 1.03 7.80 -7.68
N PHE A 18 0.69 6.86 -8.57
CA PHE A 18 -0.64 6.78 -9.16
C PHE A 18 -1.73 6.47 -8.12
N SER A 19 -1.47 5.50 -7.24
CA SER A 19 -2.38 5.17 -6.13
C SER A 19 -2.55 6.37 -5.18
N GLY A 20 -1.43 6.99 -4.77
CA GLY A 20 -1.44 8.18 -3.92
C GLY A 20 -2.19 9.36 -4.54
N ALA A 21 -1.94 9.65 -5.82
CA ALA A 21 -2.62 10.73 -6.55
C ALA A 21 -4.13 10.47 -6.70
N THR A 22 -4.54 9.20 -6.87
CA THR A 22 -5.96 8.83 -6.94
C THR A 22 -6.65 9.04 -5.60
N VAL A 23 -5.99 8.69 -4.49
CA VAL A 23 -6.50 8.96 -3.14
C VAL A 23 -6.60 10.46 -2.90
N LEU A 24 -5.57 11.24 -3.23
CA LEU A 24 -5.59 12.70 -3.09
C LEU A 24 -6.69 13.35 -3.97
N HIS A 25 -6.88 12.87 -5.20
CA HIS A 25 -7.97 13.33 -6.08
C HIS A 25 -9.34 13.09 -5.43
N SER A 26 -9.55 11.91 -4.86
CA SER A 26 -10.82 11.57 -4.19
C SER A 26 -11.06 12.36 -2.90
N VAL A 27 -10.01 12.72 -2.16
CA VAL A 27 -10.12 13.44 -0.87
C VAL A 27 -10.23 14.95 -1.06
N PHE A 28 -9.39 15.53 -1.92
CA PHE A 28 -9.29 16.99 -2.10
C PHE A 28 -9.96 17.52 -3.37
N GLY A 29 -10.43 16.63 -4.27
CA GLY A 29 -11.07 17.02 -5.53
C GLY A 29 -10.11 17.58 -6.60
N TRP A 30 -8.79 17.52 -6.39
CA TRP A 30 -7.78 18.08 -7.29
C TRP A 30 -7.65 17.29 -8.58
N SER A 31 -7.28 17.89 -9.72
CA SER A 31 -7.00 17.12 -10.93
C SER A 31 -5.91 16.07 -10.70
N ARG A 32 -5.98 14.90 -11.35
CA ARG A 32 -5.04 13.78 -11.12
C ARG A 32 -3.58 14.21 -11.33
N PHE A 33 -3.33 15.08 -12.31
CA PHE A 33 -2.00 15.64 -12.56
C PHE A 33 -1.52 16.57 -11.44
N ALA A 34 -2.41 17.43 -10.91
CA ALA A 34 -2.08 18.31 -9.79
C ALA A 34 -1.84 17.51 -8.50
N ALA A 35 -2.64 16.48 -8.24
CA ALA A 35 -2.45 15.56 -7.12
C ALA A 35 -1.12 14.80 -7.21
N ALA A 36 -0.79 14.26 -8.39
CA ALA A 36 0.48 13.57 -8.61
C ALA A 36 1.69 14.50 -8.45
N ALA A 37 1.64 15.69 -9.06
CA ALA A 37 2.71 16.68 -8.94
C ALA A 37 2.90 17.13 -7.49
N GLY A 38 1.80 17.42 -6.79
CA GLY A 38 1.84 17.80 -5.37
C GLY A 38 2.46 16.71 -4.49
N LEU A 39 2.09 15.44 -4.73
CA LEU A 39 2.65 14.30 -4.01
C LEU A 39 4.17 14.20 -4.24
N VAL A 40 4.64 14.24 -5.49
CA VAL A 40 6.06 14.14 -5.83
C VAL A 40 6.87 15.31 -5.25
N VAL A 41 6.36 16.54 -5.36
CA VAL A 41 7.03 17.74 -4.83
C VAL A 41 7.15 17.67 -3.31
N LEU A 42 6.09 17.26 -2.61
CA LEU A 42 6.13 17.10 -1.16
C LEU A 42 7.16 16.03 -0.76
N THR A 43 7.15 14.89 -1.46
CA THR A 43 8.10 13.79 -1.22
C THR A 43 9.54 14.21 -1.44
N ALA A 44 9.81 14.92 -2.54
CA ALA A 44 11.13 15.47 -2.83
C ALA A 44 11.56 16.50 -1.78
N ALA A 45 10.65 17.37 -1.33
CA ALA A 45 10.94 18.42 -0.36
C ALA A 45 11.37 17.86 1.00
N TYR A 46 10.60 16.94 1.60
CA TYR A 46 10.98 16.38 2.90
C TYR A 46 12.24 15.52 2.82
N THR A 47 12.48 14.88 1.68
CA THR A 47 13.71 14.11 1.44
C THR A 47 14.93 15.02 1.33
N ALA A 48 14.82 16.12 0.56
CA ALA A 48 15.92 17.05 0.33
C ALA A 48 16.31 17.83 1.61
N LEU A 49 15.33 18.20 2.43
CA LEU A 49 15.56 18.96 3.66
C LEU A 49 16.08 18.10 4.83
N GLY A 50 15.62 16.85 4.94
CA GLY A 50 15.91 16.01 6.09
C GLY A 50 16.94 14.90 5.89
N GLY A 51 17.35 14.63 4.64
CA GLY A 51 18.30 13.57 4.30
C GLY A 51 17.80 12.16 4.65
N LEU A 52 18.72 11.21 4.80
CA LEU A 52 18.39 9.80 5.07
C LEU A 52 17.59 9.60 6.37
N ALA A 53 17.85 10.42 7.40
CA ALA A 53 17.18 10.31 8.69
C ALA A 53 15.68 10.61 8.60
N ALA A 54 15.30 11.64 7.83
CA ALA A 54 13.88 11.93 7.61
C ALA A 54 13.18 10.82 6.83
N VAL A 55 13.84 10.22 5.83
CA VAL A 55 13.30 9.09 5.08
C VAL A 55 13.01 7.90 6.00
N ILE A 56 13.96 7.54 6.88
CA ILE A 56 13.78 6.43 7.82
C ILE A 56 12.62 6.72 8.79
N PHE A 57 12.53 7.95 9.32
CA PHE A 57 11.44 8.32 10.20
C PHE A 57 10.07 8.19 9.50
N THR A 58 9.97 8.65 8.26
CA THR A 58 8.74 8.50 7.47
C THR A 58 8.42 7.04 7.13
N ASP A 59 9.42 6.19 6.89
CA ASP A 59 9.24 4.76 6.62
C ASP A 59 8.72 3.99 7.85
N LEU A 60 9.23 4.33 9.03
CA LEU A 60 8.74 3.79 10.31
C LEU A 60 7.29 4.20 10.56
N ALA A 61 6.95 5.47 10.34
CA ALA A 61 5.58 5.95 10.49
C ALA A 61 4.63 5.24 9.51
N GLN A 62 5.03 5.07 8.24
CA GLN A 62 4.26 4.35 7.24
C GLN A 62 4.03 2.88 7.64
N SER A 63 5.07 2.21 8.16
CA SER A 63 4.97 0.83 8.63
C SER A 63 3.96 0.67 9.76
N ALA A 64 3.90 1.62 10.70
CA ALA A 64 2.90 1.62 11.76
C ALA A 64 1.47 1.82 11.23
N VAL A 65 1.28 2.74 10.27
CA VAL A 65 -0.02 2.97 9.61
C VAL A 65 -0.47 1.72 8.85
N LEU A 66 0.42 1.07 8.09
CA LEU A 66 0.08 -0.18 7.39
C LEU A 66 -0.26 -1.31 8.35
N LEU A 67 0.50 -1.47 9.44
CA LEU A 67 0.24 -2.51 10.44
C LEU A 67 -1.13 -2.34 11.10
N SER A 68 -1.46 -1.12 11.53
CA SER A 68 -2.78 -0.84 12.12
C SER A 68 -3.93 -1.04 11.12
N GLY A 69 -3.75 -0.61 9.86
CA GLY A 69 -4.72 -0.84 8.79
C GLY A 69 -4.93 -2.33 8.51
N ALA A 70 -3.84 -3.12 8.48
CA ALA A 70 -3.90 -4.56 8.30
C ALA A 70 -4.64 -5.26 9.45
N LEU A 71 -4.36 -4.89 10.70
CA LEU A 71 -5.08 -5.44 11.86
C LEU A 71 -6.58 -5.12 11.80
N CYS A 72 -6.93 -3.88 11.49
CA CYS A 72 -8.33 -3.46 11.33
C CYS A 72 -9.02 -4.25 10.21
N MET A 73 -8.37 -4.36 9.04
CA MET A 73 -8.87 -5.14 7.92
C MET A 73 -9.06 -6.61 8.29
N THR A 74 -8.12 -7.23 8.98
CA THR A 74 -8.23 -8.62 9.44
C THR A 74 -9.43 -8.82 10.35
N VAL A 75 -9.66 -7.93 11.33
CA VAL A 75 -10.81 -8.03 12.24
C VAL A 75 -12.15 -7.88 11.49
N ILE A 76 -12.24 -6.90 10.58
CA ILE A 76 -13.44 -6.67 9.77
C ILE A 76 -13.68 -7.85 8.81
N ALA A 77 -12.64 -8.35 8.16
CA ALA A 77 -12.74 -9.51 7.28
C ALA A 77 -13.19 -10.76 8.06
N LEU A 78 -12.59 -11.03 9.22
CA LEU A 78 -12.90 -12.17 10.06
C LEU A 78 -14.35 -12.12 10.57
N SER A 79 -14.82 -10.94 10.98
CA SER A 79 -16.23 -10.79 11.41
C SER A 79 -17.22 -10.98 10.26
N LYS A 80 -16.87 -10.56 9.03
CA LYS A 80 -17.73 -10.78 7.85
C LYS A 80 -17.79 -12.24 7.39
N VAL A 81 -16.72 -13.01 7.58
CA VAL A 81 -16.71 -14.44 7.22
C VAL A 81 -17.41 -15.32 8.27
N GLY A 82 -17.86 -14.75 9.40
CA GLY A 82 -18.53 -15.50 10.47
C GLY A 82 -17.59 -15.96 11.58
N GLY A 83 -16.36 -15.45 11.60
CA GLY A 83 -15.35 -15.75 12.61
C GLY A 83 -14.31 -16.76 12.15
N TYR A 84 -13.33 -17.02 13.03
CA TYR A 84 -12.24 -17.96 12.75
C TYR A 84 -12.73 -19.40 12.53
N SER A 85 -13.82 -19.78 13.21
CA SER A 85 -14.42 -21.10 13.07
C SER A 85 -14.99 -21.33 11.67
N GLU A 86 -15.63 -20.31 11.08
CA GLU A 86 -16.22 -20.42 9.74
C GLU A 86 -15.16 -20.37 8.63
N LEU A 87 -14.07 -19.62 8.85
CA LEU A 87 -12.90 -19.67 7.96
C LEU A 87 -12.28 -21.07 7.86
N MET A 88 -12.34 -21.87 8.93
CA MET A 88 -11.82 -23.24 8.91
C MET A 88 -12.87 -24.28 8.48
N SER A 89 -14.16 -23.95 8.55
CA SER A 89 -15.26 -24.86 8.15
C SER A 89 -15.54 -24.82 6.65
N SER A 90 -15.21 -23.71 5.98
CA SER A 90 -15.29 -23.56 4.52
C SER A 90 -13.90 -23.42 3.89
N PRO A 91 -13.09 -24.49 3.85
CA PRO A 91 -11.92 -24.51 2.99
C PRO A 91 -12.34 -24.22 1.53
N PRO A 92 -11.51 -23.54 0.74
CA PRO A 92 -11.75 -23.37 -0.69
C PRO A 92 -11.95 -24.75 -1.35
N ASP A 93 -13.02 -24.91 -2.14
CA ASP A 93 -13.40 -26.18 -2.78
C ASP A 93 -12.30 -26.73 -3.72
N ASP A 94 -11.36 -25.88 -4.13
CA ASP A 94 -10.14 -26.18 -4.88
C ASP A 94 -9.11 -27.08 -4.16
N LEU A 95 -9.34 -27.42 -2.89
CA LEU A 95 -8.52 -28.40 -2.16
C LEU A 95 -9.12 -29.83 -2.15
N ASN A 96 -10.38 -30.01 -2.53
CA ASN A 96 -11.04 -31.33 -2.55
C ASN A 96 -10.85 -32.07 -3.89
N ASP A 97 -10.38 -31.37 -4.93
CA ASP A 97 -10.17 -31.93 -6.28
C ASP A 97 -8.70 -32.31 -6.57
N GLU A 98 -7.76 -32.04 -5.66
CA GLU A 98 -6.36 -32.49 -5.76
C GLU A 98 -6.13 -33.77 -4.92
N GLU A 99 -6.73 -34.87 -5.36
CA GLU A 99 -6.33 -36.23 -4.96
C GLU A 99 -4.95 -36.56 -5.58
N TRP A 100 -3.91 -36.64 -4.74
CA TRP A 100 -2.67 -37.39 -5.06
C TRP A 100 -2.84 -38.86 -4.70
#